data_AF-J9E1H4-F1
#
_entry.id   AF-J9E1H4-F1
#
_cell.length_a   1.000
_cell.length_b   1.000
_cell.length_c   1.000
_cell.angle_alpha   90.00
_cell.angle_beta   90.00
_cell.angle_gamma   90.00
#
_symmetry.space_group_name_H-M   'P 1'
#
loop_
_entity.id
_entity.type
_entity.pdbx_description
1 polymer ?
#
loop_
_entity_poly.entity_id
_entity_poly.type
_entity_poly.pdbx_seq_one_letter_code
_entity_poly.pdbx_strand_id
1 'polypeptide(L)'
;GIELGEKGTCKLDDCLNHGQCIEFYDSHKCNCNNTPFVGQRCNQDVGIFVPKDSELMIPWQHPAQISSCFRIAVQSFSSNYSLIRAKAHYQFVNVFSNTGKTDGILMRIINMYQT
;
A
#
# COMPACT_ATOMS: atom_id res chain seq x y z
N GLY A 1 6.90 -41.52 -19.52
CA GLY A 1 7.14 -40.23 -20.21
C GLY A 1 8.17 -39.47 -19.40
N ILE A 2 9.05 -38.73 -20.05
CA ILE A 2 9.94 -37.79 -19.35
C ILE A 2 9.17 -36.49 -19.12
N GLU A 3 9.05 -36.07 -17.87
CA GLU A 3 8.47 -34.77 -17.52
C GLU A 3 9.59 -33.71 -17.61
N LEU A 4 9.29 -32.59 -18.28
CA LEU A 4 10.19 -31.43 -18.35
C LEU A 4 10.43 -30.89 -16.93
N GLY A 5 11.69 -30.53 -16.67
CA GLY A 5 12.23 -30.26 -15.34
C GLY A 5 11.58 -29.12 -14.55
N GLU A 6 11.84 -29.21 -13.24
CA GLU A 6 11.56 -28.27 -12.14
C GLU A 6 10.26 -27.48 -12.25
N LYS A 7 9.18 -28.05 -11.69
CA LYS A 7 7.98 -27.30 -11.36
C LYS A 7 8.40 -26.21 -10.37
N GLY A 8 8.45 -24.97 -10.85
CA GLY A 8 8.74 -23.80 -10.04
C GLY A 8 7.95 -23.80 -8.72
N THR A 9 8.57 -23.33 -7.65
CA THR A 9 7.97 -23.38 -6.32
C THR A 9 6.72 -22.48 -6.24
N CYS A 10 6.63 -21.45 -7.09
CA CYS A 10 5.47 -20.57 -7.15
C CYS A 10 4.23 -21.24 -7.77
N LYS A 11 3.13 -21.27 -7.00
CA LYS A 11 1.80 -21.70 -7.46
C LYS A 11 0.86 -20.50 -7.54
N LEU A 12 -0.22 -20.66 -8.31
CA LEU A 12 -1.21 -19.60 -8.57
C LEU A 12 -1.78 -19.00 -7.27
N ASP A 13 -2.00 -19.84 -6.26
CA ASP A 13 -2.61 -19.42 -4.99
C ASP A 13 -1.59 -19.04 -3.92
N ASP A 14 -0.28 -19.20 -4.14
CA ASP A 14 0.74 -18.98 -3.11
C ASP A 14 0.78 -17.52 -2.64
N CYS A 15 0.61 -16.56 -3.56
CA CYS A 15 0.50 -15.14 -3.25
C CYS A 15 -0.92 -14.62 -3.51
N LEU A 16 -1.59 -14.14 -2.47
CA LEU A 16 -2.94 -13.60 -2.55
C LEU A 16 -2.94 -12.11 -2.92
N ASN A 17 -4.12 -11.57 -3.22
CA ASN A 17 -4.34 -10.14 -3.45
C ASN A 17 -3.42 -9.49 -4.48
N HIS A 18 -3.06 -10.23 -5.54
CA HIS A 18 -2.15 -9.79 -6.60
C HIS A 18 -0.71 -9.51 -6.11
N GLY A 19 -0.29 -10.15 -5.03
CA GLY A 19 1.11 -10.20 -4.62
C GLY A 19 1.98 -10.89 -5.68
N GLN A 20 3.17 -10.36 -5.93
CA GLN A 20 4.09 -10.95 -6.90
C GLN A 20 4.84 -12.13 -6.27
N CYS A 21 4.71 -13.33 -6.84
CA CYS A 21 5.49 -14.48 -6.41
C CYS A 21 6.93 -14.38 -6.95
N ILE A 22 7.90 -14.41 -6.03
CA ILE A 22 9.33 -14.39 -6.34
C ILE A 22 9.90 -15.77 -6.04
N GLU A 23 10.43 -16.43 -7.06
CA GLU A 23 11.07 -17.74 -6.95
C GLU A 23 12.51 -17.62 -6.45
N PHE A 24 12.88 -18.55 -5.59
CA PHE A 24 14.24 -18.83 -5.13
C PHE A 24 14.60 -20.27 -5.46
N TYR A 25 15.84 -20.67 -5.16
CA TYR A 25 16.39 -21.97 -5.49
C TYR A 25 15.57 -23.16 -4.95
N ASP A 26 15.03 -23.06 -3.74
CA ASP A 26 14.26 -24.13 -3.07
C ASP A 26 12.99 -23.61 -2.39
N SER A 27 12.62 -22.37 -2.65
CA SER A 27 11.58 -21.65 -1.92
C SER A 27 10.96 -20.53 -2.76
N HIS A 28 9.88 -19.94 -2.26
CA HIS A 28 9.29 -18.74 -2.84
C HIS A 28 8.98 -17.72 -1.75
N LYS A 29 8.88 -16.44 -2.12
CA LYS A 29 8.32 -15.39 -1.25
C LYS A 29 7.39 -14.48 -2.05
N CYS A 30 6.38 -13.94 -1.37
CA CYS A 30 5.49 -12.97 -1.98
C CYS A 30 5.99 -11.54 -1.74
N ASN A 31 6.14 -10.79 -2.81
CA ASN A 31 6.35 -9.36 -2.78
C ASN A 31 5.00 -8.63 -2.80
N CYS A 32 4.62 -8.09 -1.63
CA CYS A 32 3.37 -7.38 -1.43
C CYS A 32 3.50 -5.85 -1.62
N ASN A 33 4.67 -5.34 -2.00
CA ASN A 33 5.02 -3.90 -2.00
C ASN A 33 4.20 -3.03 -2.98
N ASN A 34 3.45 -3.67 -3.89
CA ASN A 34 2.52 -3.01 -4.82
C ASN A 34 1.05 -3.27 -4.47
N THR A 35 0.79 -3.79 -3.27
CA THR A 35 -0.54 -4.12 -2.76
C THR A 35 -0.74 -3.47 -1.39
N PRO A 36 -1.98 -3.23 -0.96
CA PRO A 36 -2.26 -2.78 0.40
C PRO A 36 -2.31 -3.94 1.42
N PHE A 37 -1.57 -5.02 1.16
CA PHE A 37 -1.55 -6.22 1.98
C PHE A 37 -0.12 -6.56 2.41
N VAL A 38 0.01 -7.24 3.55
CA VAL A 38 1.27 -7.72 4.10
C VAL A 38 1.18 -9.20 4.48
N GLY A 39 2.25 -9.73 5.08
CA GLY A 39 2.37 -11.13 5.46
C GLY A 39 3.01 -11.98 4.36
N GLN A 40 3.35 -13.23 4.70
CA GLN A 40 4.09 -14.13 3.81
C GLN A 40 3.39 -14.40 2.47
N ARG A 41 2.05 -14.35 2.47
CA ARG A 41 1.19 -14.61 1.31
C ARG A 41 0.36 -13.39 0.89
N CYS A 42 0.70 -12.19 1.37
CA CYS A 42 -0.06 -10.95 1.12
C CYS A 42 -1.55 -11.07 1.53
N ASN A 43 -1.83 -11.69 2.67
CA ASN A 43 -3.19 -12.01 3.12
C ASN A 43 -3.67 -11.15 4.29
N GLN A 44 -2.82 -10.26 4.80
CA GLN A 44 -3.14 -9.36 5.91
C GLN A 44 -3.39 -7.97 5.35
N ASP A 45 -4.62 -7.48 5.47
CA ASP A 45 -4.98 -6.12 5.04
C ASP A 45 -4.31 -5.07 5.95
N VAL A 46 -3.74 -4.02 5.35
CA VAL A 46 -3.19 -2.88 6.08
C VAL A 46 -3.91 -1.62 5.66
N GLY A 47 -4.77 -1.14 6.54
CA GLY A 47 -5.52 0.09 6.36
C GLY A 47 -5.65 0.88 7.65
N ILE A 48 -5.84 2.19 7.51
CA ILE A 48 -6.13 3.14 8.57
C ILE A 48 -7.49 3.75 8.27
N PHE A 49 -8.37 3.74 9.27
CA PHE A 49 -9.60 4.50 9.23
C PHE A 49 -9.33 5.96 9.59
N VAL A 50 -9.69 6.88 8.72
CA VAL A 50 -9.58 8.33 8.93
C VAL A 50 -10.99 8.88 9.14
N PRO A 51 -11.37 9.23 10.37
CA PRO A 51 -12.69 9.77 10.70
C PRO A 51 -13.07 11.01 9.87
N LYS A 52 -14.35 11.32 9.87
CA LYS A 52 -14.85 12.59 9.30
C LYS A 52 -14.22 13.78 10.04
N ASP A 53 -13.94 14.86 9.30
CA ASP A 53 -13.39 16.12 9.82
C ASP A 53 -12.04 15.92 10.55
N SER A 54 -11.28 14.91 10.15
CA SER A 54 -9.96 14.60 10.68
C SER A 54 -8.87 14.65 9.61
N GLU A 55 -7.64 14.86 10.05
CA GLU A 55 -6.45 14.90 9.19
C GLU A 55 -5.41 13.89 9.69
N LEU A 56 -4.90 13.07 8.77
CA LEU A 56 -3.75 12.19 8.99
C LEU A 56 -2.50 12.87 8.38
N MET A 57 -1.51 13.12 9.22
CA MET A 57 -0.22 13.67 8.81
C MET A 57 0.83 12.58 8.76
N ILE A 58 1.51 12.43 7.62
CA ILE A 58 2.67 11.54 7.51
C ILE A 58 3.93 12.38 7.36
N PRO A 59 4.74 12.51 8.43
CA PRO A 59 6.01 13.24 8.37
C PRO A 59 7.06 12.40 7.63
N TRP A 60 7.84 13.01 6.74
CA TRP A 60 9.03 12.34 6.22
C TRP A 60 10.07 12.26 7.32
N GLN A 61 10.36 11.05 7.80
CA GLN A 61 11.28 10.84 8.92
C GLN A 61 12.76 11.01 8.52
N HIS A 62 13.07 11.13 7.22
CA HIS A 62 14.45 11.31 6.74
C HIS A 62 14.53 12.24 5.52
N PRO A 63 15.48 13.20 5.47
CA PRO A 63 15.70 14.05 4.30
C PRO A 63 16.16 13.28 3.05
N ALA A 64 16.60 12.03 3.21
CA ALA A 64 16.95 11.14 2.11
C ALA A 64 15.71 10.52 1.42
N GLN A 65 14.52 10.61 2.01
CA GLN A 65 13.27 10.16 1.37
C GLN A 65 12.70 11.29 0.51
N ILE A 66 13.22 11.34 -0.72
CA ILE A 66 12.84 12.29 -1.78
C ILE A 66 11.77 11.72 -2.73
N SER A 67 11.13 10.62 -2.37
CA SER A 67 10.14 9.97 -3.22
C SER A 67 8.97 10.92 -3.50
N SER A 68 8.87 11.33 -4.76
CA SER A 68 7.80 12.20 -5.26
C SER A 68 6.50 11.43 -5.52
N CYS A 69 6.59 10.09 -5.59
CA CYS A 69 5.46 9.21 -5.79
C CYS A 69 5.08 8.46 -4.50
N PHE A 70 3.80 8.46 -4.21
CA PHE A 70 3.16 7.57 -3.25
C PHE A 70 2.00 6.86 -3.94
N ARG A 71 1.71 5.62 -3.53
CA ARG A 71 0.53 4.87 -3.98
C ARG A 71 -0.40 4.67 -2.78
N ILE A 72 -1.63 5.14 -2.93
CA ILE A 72 -2.68 4.93 -1.94
C ILE A 72 -3.90 4.28 -2.60
N ALA A 73 -4.58 3.42 -1.85
CA ALA A 73 -5.92 2.95 -2.16
C ALA A 73 -6.88 3.51 -1.11
N VAL A 74 -8.02 4.04 -1.56
CA VAL A 74 -9.03 4.63 -0.67
C VAL A 74 -10.35 3.94 -0.94
N GLN A 75 -11.00 3.51 0.14
CA GLN A 75 -12.40 3.08 0.11
C GLN A 75 -13.23 4.08 0.91
N SER A 76 -14.30 4.57 0.30
CA SER A 76 -15.22 5.55 0.89
C SER A 76 -16.63 5.30 0.42
N PHE A 77 -17.60 5.42 1.33
CA PHE A 77 -19.02 5.45 1.01
C PHE A 77 -19.56 6.89 0.86
N SER A 78 -18.70 7.89 1.11
CA SER A 78 -19.04 9.31 1.01
C SER A 78 -18.80 9.85 -0.39
N SER A 79 -19.66 10.77 -0.83
CA SER A 79 -19.37 11.69 -1.93
C SER A 79 -18.70 12.98 -1.41
N ASN A 80 -17.95 13.68 -2.27
CA ASN A 80 -17.34 14.99 -1.99
C ASN A 80 -16.31 15.05 -0.84
N TYR A 81 -15.36 14.12 -0.78
CA TYR A 81 -14.24 14.17 0.18
C TYR A 81 -12.97 14.74 -0.46
N SER A 82 -12.17 15.49 0.31
CA SER A 82 -10.76 15.71 -0.01
C SER A 82 -9.98 14.43 0.32
N LEU A 83 -8.87 14.16 -0.40
CA LEU A 83 -8.00 13.02 -0.09
C LEU A 83 -6.64 13.47 0.38
N ILE A 84 -6.01 14.36 -0.38
CA ILE A 84 -4.61 14.70 -0.22
C ILE A 84 -4.46 16.21 -0.32
N ARG A 85 -3.80 16.78 0.68
CA ARG A 85 -3.31 18.15 0.69
C ARG A 85 -1.83 18.10 1.05
N ALA A 86 -0.95 18.42 0.10
CA ALA A 86 0.46 18.62 0.39
C ALA A 86 0.68 20.01 0.98
N LYS A 87 1.37 20.11 2.11
CA LYS A 87 1.78 21.40 2.71
C LYS A 87 3.30 21.45 2.77
N ALA A 88 3.90 22.46 2.14
CA ALA A 88 5.33 22.73 2.26
C ALA A 88 5.58 23.56 3.53
N HIS A 89 5.75 22.92 4.68
CA HIS A 89 6.09 23.60 5.93
C HIS A 89 7.35 22.97 6.54
N TYR A 90 8.52 23.56 6.23
CA TYR A 90 9.86 23.23 6.78
C TYR A 90 10.31 21.75 6.77
N GLN A 91 9.50 20.86 6.20
CA GLN A 91 9.68 19.44 5.94
C GLN A 91 8.62 19.11 4.89
N PHE A 92 8.89 18.23 3.93
CA PHE A 92 7.81 17.76 3.07
C PHE A 92 6.79 17.06 4.01
N VAL A 93 5.50 17.33 3.88
CA VAL A 93 4.49 16.69 4.73
C VAL A 93 3.28 16.40 3.87
N ASN A 94 2.90 15.13 3.83
CA ASN A 94 1.66 14.70 3.18
C ASN A 94 0.55 14.72 4.24
N VAL A 95 -0.46 15.56 4.02
CA VAL A 95 -1.66 15.61 4.86
C VAL A 95 -2.80 14.96 4.09
N PHE A 96 -3.41 13.95 4.67
CA PHE A 96 -4.62 13.35 4.16
C PHE A 96 -5.78 13.88 4.99
N SER A 97 -6.74 14.53 4.34
CA SER A 97 -7.82 15.25 5.04
C SER A 97 -9.15 14.74 4.55
N ASN A 98 -10.02 14.28 5.45
CA ASN A 98 -11.39 13.92 5.08
C ASN A 98 -12.34 15.10 5.37
N THR A 99 -12.55 15.95 4.38
CA THR A 99 -13.48 17.09 4.46
C THR A 99 -14.86 16.77 3.88
N GLY A 100 -15.24 15.49 3.81
CA GLY A 100 -16.46 15.01 3.17
C GLY A 100 -17.73 15.08 4.02
N LYS A 101 -18.88 14.80 3.39
CA LYS A 101 -20.22 14.95 4.01
C LYS A 101 -20.65 13.76 4.90
N THR A 102 -19.98 12.61 4.85
CA THR A 102 -20.33 11.38 5.61
C THR A 102 -19.10 10.61 6.15
N ASP A 103 -19.35 9.50 6.86
CA ASP A 103 -18.44 8.69 7.68
C ASP A 103 -17.04 8.44 7.07
N GLY A 104 -16.07 8.27 7.97
CA GLY A 104 -14.63 8.26 7.67
C GLY A 104 -14.19 7.40 6.46
N ILE A 105 -13.01 7.71 5.93
CA ILE A 105 -12.41 6.98 4.80
C ILE A 105 -11.51 5.85 5.31
N LEU A 106 -11.53 4.69 4.64
CA LEU A 106 -10.53 3.64 4.85
C LEU A 106 -9.39 3.86 3.86
N MET A 107 -8.25 4.31 4.38
CA MET A 107 -7.04 4.59 3.62
C MET A 107 -6.05 3.43 3.74
N ARG A 108 -5.48 3.00 2.62
CA ARG A 108 -4.41 2.00 2.59
C ARG A 108 -3.21 2.55 1.84
N ILE A 109 -2.05 2.55 2.50
CA ILE A 109 -0.80 3.01 1.90
C ILE A 109 -0.13 1.79 1.29
N ILE A 110 0.01 1.80 -0.04
CA ILE A 110 0.63 0.69 -0.78
C ILE A 110 2.15 0.85 -0.74
N ASN A 111 2.63 2.08 -1.01
CA ASN A 111 4.05 2.36 -1.01
C ASN A 111 4.34 3.86 -0.90
N MET A 112 5.42 4.21 -0.20
CA MET A 112 5.96 5.57 -0.07
C MET A 112 7.41 5.70 -0.58
N TYR A 113 7.98 4.61 -1.11
CA TYR A 113 9.31 4.58 -1.69
C TYR A 113 9.22 4.65 -3.22
N GLN A 114 10.19 5.33 -3.80
CA GLN A 114 10.39 5.42 -5.23
C GLN A 114 11.82 5.01 -5.56
N THR A 115 11.92 4.11 -6.54
CA THR A 115 13.13 3.82 -7.31
C THR A 115 13.73 5.06 -7.93
#